data_AF-A0A6P2CPX2-F1
#
_entry.id   AF-A0A6P2CPX2-F1
#
_cell.length_a   1.000
_cell.length_b   1.000
_cell.length_c   1.000
_cell.angle_alpha   90.00
_cell.angle_beta   90.00
_cell.angle_gamma   90.00
#
_symmetry.space_group_name_H-M   'P 1'
#
loop_
_entity.id
_entity.type
_entity.pdbx_description
1 polymer ?
#
loop_
_entity_poly.entity_id
_entity_poly.type
_entity_poly.pdbx_seq_one_letter_code
_entity_poly.pdbx_strand_id
1 'polypeptide(L)'
;MRFVPVILALASCAWLTSSAQEPKSQPKPGEKAAKADKNEPVAGRKTKKIEGFTFLLSEEALNADVSKYERPPLEVLDYECKLLIKMLSPKAVDLLRRLTVFVDWDEKITLSNGRDGVALASYYGGGAQQMVKEGRHPLQAKTVTIHTLKSLTEQRQPKNDSRTSCLLLHEFAHAVHDQLFGFDHAGIKAAYEQAMERKLYEKDFYAATNPREFFAELSCTYLDRLHYYPHNRDELKKHDPVTFKTMESVWTGATASKVAKVPPPHAEKGNLDLTLSTDVKFGPVVNGPNAAVDKLAGKVVLIGYWGGLHANVLDRLERLQAELGTYGLVVVCPNTLVREDDLIKADAEKRGGSVTVLRNAFVKEGSGPEFKSQLGGHALVFDSTGKCVHRGSAYDIEAPVRAAVGKLLLTTACGPDEAPKAFKPVADAFAAGGSPVSVVSKVAPLTTSPDEDIKTKAKKLQELILAPGQKALAEAQANVKTDPVSAFIGAEKLAVSFKNTPIGTKAATIVSTLRIDKAVVAELKARTQAAEIEKLAGKLRGQEGSIKPAEASFQSKHQQALAQMKTLLDQLRKQHPTARATAEAEKAAREFSVP
;
A
#
# COMPACT_ATOMS: atom_id res chain seq x y z
N MET A 1 -54.61 16.45 42.82
CA MET A 1 -54.66 17.83 43.37
C MET A 1 -53.23 18.36 43.36
N ARG A 2 -52.83 19.44 42.69
CA ARG A 2 -53.51 20.56 42.03
C ARG A 2 -52.63 20.99 40.85
N PHE A 3 -53.26 21.24 39.71
CA PHE A 3 -52.76 22.15 38.68
C PHE A 3 -52.78 23.58 39.24
N VAL A 4 -51.71 24.36 39.05
CA VAL A 4 -51.77 25.81 38.73
C VAL A 4 -50.57 26.16 37.82
N PRO A 5 -50.76 26.98 36.76
CA PRO A 5 -49.76 27.32 35.74
C PRO A 5 -49.15 28.74 35.98
N VAL A 6 -48.60 29.34 34.93
CA VAL A 6 -48.08 30.74 34.80
C VAL A 6 -46.62 30.83 35.29
N ILE A 7 -45.63 31.43 34.59
CA ILE A 7 -45.60 32.76 33.98
C ILE A 7 -44.59 32.84 32.80
N LEU A 8 -45.06 33.49 31.73
CA LEU A 8 -44.31 34.02 30.60
C LEU A 8 -43.56 35.30 31.04
N ALA A 9 -42.24 35.40 30.85
CA ALA A 9 -41.53 36.67 30.96
C ALA A 9 -40.44 36.80 29.89
N LEU A 10 -40.62 37.81 29.05
CA LEU A 10 -39.71 38.31 28.02
C LEU A 10 -38.41 38.86 28.62
N ALA A 11 -37.27 38.63 27.97
CA ALA A 11 -36.20 39.62 27.80
C ALA A 11 -35.10 39.16 26.81
N SER A 12 -35.16 39.75 25.61
CA SER A 12 -34.04 40.33 24.84
C SER A 12 -32.74 39.52 24.61
N CYS A 13 -32.58 39.01 23.38
CA CYS A 13 -31.31 39.09 22.65
C CYS A 13 -31.54 39.75 21.29
N ALA A 14 -30.76 40.79 21.02
CA ALA A 14 -30.82 41.62 19.82
C ALA A 14 -30.52 40.80 18.56
N TRP A 15 -31.38 40.93 17.56
CA TRP A 15 -31.14 40.45 16.21
C TRP A 15 -30.38 41.52 15.44
N LEU A 16 -29.14 41.22 15.06
CA LEU A 16 -28.45 41.92 13.98
C LEU A 16 -29.16 41.57 12.66
N THR A 17 -29.66 42.60 11.99
CA THR A 17 -30.31 42.51 10.68
C THR A 17 -29.29 42.09 9.62
N SER A 18 -29.35 40.82 9.19
CA SER A 18 -28.81 40.43 7.88
C SER A 18 -29.88 40.73 6.82
N SER A 19 -29.50 41.47 5.78
CA SER A 19 -30.39 41.86 4.69
C SER A 19 -30.88 40.63 3.94
N ALA A 20 -32.15 40.28 4.14
CA ALA A 20 -32.85 39.33 3.29
C ALA A 20 -33.00 39.94 1.89
N GLN A 21 -32.32 39.35 0.91
CA GLN A 21 -32.53 39.65 -0.49
C GLN A 21 -33.87 39.04 -0.90
N GLU A 22 -34.79 39.87 -1.40
CA GLU A 22 -36.14 39.45 -1.80
C GLU A 22 -36.12 38.27 -2.79
N PRO A 23 -37.08 37.33 -2.70
CA PRO A 23 -37.17 36.21 -3.62
C PRO A 23 -37.48 36.72 -5.03
N LYS A 24 -36.59 36.42 -5.98
CA LYS A 24 -36.80 36.69 -7.42
C LYS A 24 -38.08 35.99 -7.89
N SER A 25 -38.92 36.75 -8.59
CA SER A 25 -40.18 36.33 -9.17
C SER A 25 -40.04 35.14 -10.13
N GLN A 26 -41.00 34.21 -10.06
CA GLN A 26 -41.14 33.13 -11.05
C GLN A 26 -41.47 33.71 -12.45
N PRO A 27 -41.03 33.08 -13.55
CA PRO A 27 -41.34 33.55 -14.90
C PRO A 27 -42.84 33.42 -15.18
N LYS A 28 -43.43 34.43 -15.82
CA LYS A 28 -44.82 34.39 -16.28
C LYS A 28 -44.98 33.35 -17.42
N PRO A 29 -46.11 32.63 -17.49
CA PRO A 29 -46.36 31.70 -18.60
C PRO A 29 -46.56 32.49 -19.88
N GLY A 30 -45.64 32.36 -20.85
CA GLY A 30 -45.77 32.96 -22.18
C GLY A 30 -44.50 33.56 -22.78
N GLU A 31 -43.40 33.64 -22.03
CA GLU A 31 -42.13 34.12 -22.58
C GLU A 31 -41.47 32.99 -23.40
N LYS A 32 -41.32 33.21 -24.71
CA LYS A 32 -40.67 32.25 -25.60
C LYS A 32 -39.26 31.99 -25.09
N ALA A 33 -38.98 30.74 -24.71
CA ALA A 33 -37.63 30.27 -24.41
C ALA A 33 -36.70 30.73 -25.54
N ALA A 34 -35.69 31.54 -25.19
CA ALA A 34 -34.61 31.87 -26.11
C ALA A 34 -34.06 30.55 -26.66
N LYS A 35 -34.05 30.41 -27.99
CA LYS A 35 -33.45 29.24 -28.65
C LYS A 35 -32.00 29.18 -28.20
N ALA A 36 -31.63 28.13 -27.46
CA ALA A 36 -30.24 27.84 -27.14
C ALA A 36 -29.44 27.87 -28.44
N ASP A 37 -28.37 28.65 -28.48
CA ASP A 37 -27.40 28.59 -29.58
C ASP A 37 -26.87 27.15 -29.60
N LYS A 38 -26.87 26.52 -30.79
CA LYS A 38 -26.37 25.15 -30.95
C LYS A 38 -24.89 25.02 -30.56
N ASN A 39 -24.16 26.13 -30.47
CA ASN A 39 -22.76 26.18 -30.06
C ASN A 39 -22.52 26.46 -28.56
N GLU A 40 -23.54 26.91 -27.82
CA GLU A 40 -23.46 27.23 -26.38
C GLU A 40 -24.62 26.54 -25.64
N PRO A 41 -24.53 25.21 -25.42
CA PRO A 41 -25.61 24.41 -24.85
C PRO A 41 -25.85 24.68 -23.36
N VAL A 42 -24.96 25.45 -22.71
CA VAL A 42 -25.02 25.84 -21.31
C VAL A 42 -24.64 27.31 -21.20
N ALA A 43 -25.50 28.13 -20.59
CA ALA A 43 -25.25 29.55 -20.43
C ALA A 43 -23.94 29.82 -19.65
N GLY A 44 -23.14 30.79 -20.11
CA GLY A 44 -21.85 31.15 -19.50
C GLY A 44 -20.73 30.15 -19.77
N ARG A 45 -20.92 29.21 -20.73
CA ARG A 45 -19.89 28.26 -21.16
C ARG A 45 -19.81 28.17 -22.68
N LYS A 46 -18.58 28.04 -23.20
CA LYS A 46 -18.34 27.82 -24.63
C LYS A 46 -17.85 26.42 -24.92
N THR A 47 -18.36 25.85 -26.01
CA THR A 47 -17.93 24.53 -26.49
C THR A 47 -16.64 24.65 -27.28
N LYS A 48 -15.62 23.85 -26.93
CA LYS A 48 -14.39 23.70 -27.73
C LYS A 48 -14.11 22.22 -27.99
N LYS A 49 -13.75 21.90 -29.23
CA LYS A 49 -13.25 20.57 -29.60
C LYS A 49 -11.73 20.58 -29.65
N ILE A 50 -11.11 19.62 -28.95
CA ILE A 50 -9.65 19.46 -28.89
C ILE A 50 -9.37 17.96 -29.06
N GLU A 51 -8.60 17.58 -30.09
CA GLU A 51 -8.26 16.17 -30.37
C GLU A 51 -9.47 15.20 -30.46
N GLY A 52 -10.63 15.75 -30.84
CA GLY A 52 -11.92 15.06 -30.92
C GLY A 52 -12.72 15.00 -29.62
N PHE A 53 -12.17 15.45 -28.49
CA PHE A 53 -12.87 15.59 -27.20
C PHE A 53 -13.67 16.89 -27.17
N THR A 54 -14.79 16.89 -26.43
CA THR A 54 -15.67 18.05 -26.30
C THR A 54 -15.57 18.65 -24.91
N PHE A 55 -15.16 19.93 -24.82
CA PHE A 55 -15.03 20.68 -23.58
C PHE A 55 -16.04 21.83 -23.52
N LEU A 56 -16.71 22.01 -22.37
CA LEU A 56 -17.53 23.17 -22.04
C LEU A 56 -16.78 24.06 -21.03
N LEU A 57 -16.09 25.07 -21.56
CA LEU A 57 -15.24 25.96 -20.77
C LEU A 57 -16.07 27.11 -20.21
N SER A 58 -15.90 27.40 -18.92
CA SER A 58 -16.44 28.61 -18.31
C SER A 58 -15.84 29.87 -18.94
N GLU A 59 -16.59 30.96 -18.93
CA GLU A 59 -16.08 32.27 -19.37
C GLU A 59 -14.83 32.68 -18.60
N GLU A 60 -14.77 32.38 -17.30
CA GLU A 60 -13.58 32.65 -16.48
C GLU A 60 -12.34 31.92 -17.01
N ALA A 61 -12.46 30.63 -17.34
CA ALA A 61 -11.34 29.85 -17.87
C ALA A 61 -10.84 30.38 -19.23
N LEU A 62 -11.72 31.00 -20.01
CA LEU A 62 -11.37 31.59 -21.31
C LEU A 62 -10.74 32.98 -21.19
N ASN A 63 -11.09 33.72 -20.15
CA ASN A 63 -10.68 35.12 -19.94
C ASN A 63 -9.56 35.28 -18.90
N ALA A 64 -9.12 34.20 -18.26
CA ALA A 64 -8.05 34.23 -17.26
C ALA A 64 -6.72 34.75 -17.84
N ASP A 65 -5.95 35.46 -17.02
CA ASP A 65 -4.58 35.86 -17.38
C ASP A 65 -3.65 34.64 -17.34
N VAL A 66 -3.20 34.24 -18.53
CA VAL A 66 -2.36 33.06 -18.76
C VAL A 66 -0.94 33.44 -19.18
N SER A 67 -0.61 34.73 -19.23
CA SER A 67 0.67 35.24 -19.75
C SER A 67 1.91 34.70 -19.02
N LYS A 68 1.74 34.29 -17.76
CA LYS A 68 2.81 33.70 -16.92
C LYS A 68 3.12 32.23 -17.22
N TYR A 69 2.28 31.53 -17.99
CA TYR A 69 2.44 30.11 -18.26
C TYR A 69 3.19 29.89 -19.57
N GLU A 70 4.23 29.06 -19.54
CA GLU A 70 4.97 28.65 -20.74
C GLU A 70 4.08 27.78 -21.65
N ARG A 71 3.30 26.88 -21.04
CA ARG A 71 2.24 26.12 -21.72
C ARG A 71 0.88 26.67 -21.30
N PRO A 72 0.13 27.34 -22.20
CA PRO A 72 -1.19 27.89 -21.90
C PRO A 72 -2.24 26.80 -21.59
N PRO A 73 -3.34 27.12 -20.87
CA PRO A 73 -4.32 26.13 -20.43
C PRO A 73 -4.97 25.28 -21.54
N LEU A 74 -5.26 25.87 -22.70
CA LEU A 74 -5.87 25.12 -23.81
C LEU A 74 -4.87 24.16 -24.47
N GLU A 75 -3.58 24.49 -24.46
CA GLU A 75 -2.52 23.56 -24.87
C GLU A 75 -2.28 22.48 -23.83
N VAL A 76 -2.54 22.76 -22.54
CA VAL A 76 -2.54 21.73 -21.49
C VAL A 76 -3.67 20.72 -21.71
N LEU A 77 -4.88 21.17 -22.07
CA LEU A 77 -5.98 20.27 -22.42
C LEU A 77 -5.67 19.43 -23.67
N ASP A 78 -5.07 20.04 -24.69
CA ASP A 78 -4.57 19.35 -25.88
C ASP A 78 -3.53 18.27 -25.53
N TYR A 79 -2.57 18.63 -24.67
CA TYR A 79 -1.55 17.72 -24.18
C TYR A 79 -2.15 16.53 -23.41
N GLU A 80 -3.09 16.76 -22.48
CA GLU A 80 -3.81 15.70 -21.78
C GLU A 80 -4.57 14.78 -22.74
N CYS A 81 -5.26 15.33 -23.74
CA CYS A 81 -5.96 14.54 -24.75
C CYS A 81 -4.99 13.66 -25.54
N LYS A 82 -3.85 14.19 -25.96
CA LYS A 82 -2.80 13.43 -26.66
C LYS A 82 -2.22 12.32 -25.81
N LEU A 83 -2.00 12.57 -24.51
CA LEU A 83 -1.59 11.53 -23.57
C LEU A 83 -2.64 10.42 -23.49
N LEU A 84 -3.92 10.76 -23.31
CA LEU A 84 -5.00 9.77 -23.23
C LEU A 84 -5.13 8.96 -24.52
N ILE A 85 -5.08 9.60 -25.69
CA ILE A 85 -5.12 8.92 -27.00
C ILE A 85 -3.97 7.92 -27.14
N LYS A 86 -2.77 8.31 -26.67
CA LYS A 86 -1.58 7.45 -26.72
C LYS A 86 -1.65 6.28 -25.74
N MET A 87 -2.27 6.47 -24.57
CA MET A 87 -2.27 5.50 -23.48
C MET A 87 -3.41 4.50 -23.56
N LEU A 88 -4.59 4.93 -23.99
CA LEU A 88 -5.83 4.16 -23.89
C LEU A 88 -6.09 3.31 -25.13
N SER A 89 -6.97 2.31 -24.98
CA SER A 89 -7.45 1.54 -26.13
C SER A 89 -8.34 2.40 -27.04
N PRO A 90 -8.41 2.14 -28.36
CA PRO A 90 -9.27 2.90 -29.27
C PRO A 90 -10.73 2.98 -28.80
N LYS A 91 -11.26 1.87 -28.28
CA LYS A 91 -12.63 1.79 -27.74
C LYS A 91 -12.85 2.74 -26.56
N ALA A 92 -11.86 2.89 -25.68
CA ALA A 92 -11.92 3.83 -24.57
C ALA A 92 -11.83 5.27 -25.09
N VAL A 93 -10.90 5.59 -26.00
CA VAL A 93 -10.78 6.93 -26.60
C VAL A 93 -12.08 7.36 -27.28
N ASP A 94 -12.71 6.47 -28.06
CA ASP A 94 -13.98 6.76 -28.72
C ASP A 94 -15.12 7.02 -27.74
N LEU A 95 -15.12 6.33 -26.59
CA LEU A 95 -16.03 6.62 -25.50
C LEU A 95 -15.79 8.02 -24.92
N LEU A 96 -14.54 8.34 -24.59
CA LEU A 96 -14.21 9.63 -23.96
C LEU A 96 -14.51 10.82 -24.87
N ARG A 97 -14.32 10.68 -26.20
CA ARG A 97 -14.66 11.72 -27.19
C ARG A 97 -16.16 12.03 -27.28
N ARG A 98 -17.03 11.14 -26.80
CA ARG A 98 -18.49 11.37 -26.71
C ARG A 98 -18.90 12.12 -25.45
N LEU A 99 -18.00 12.26 -24.48
CA LEU A 99 -18.28 12.98 -23.25
C LEU A 99 -18.26 14.49 -23.49
N THR A 100 -19.09 15.19 -22.72
CA THR A 100 -19.09 16.65 -22.64
C THR A 100 -18.39 17.04 -21.34
N VAL A 101 -17.09 17.32 -21.41
CA VAL A 101 -16.27 17.59 -20.22
C VAL A 101 -16.48 19.03 -19.78
N PHE A 102 -16.93 19.23 -18.54
CA PHE A 102 -17.08 20.57 -17.97
C PHE A 102 -15.71 21.07 -17.50
N VAL A 103 -15.39 22.34 -17.75
CA VAL A 103 -14.11 22.93 -17.37
C VAL A 103 -14.33 24.28 -16.71
N ASP A 104 -13.88 24.40 -15.48
CA ASP A 104 -13.89 25.61 -14.67
C ASP A 104 -12.45 26.08 -14.41
N TRP A 105 -12.28 27.38 -14.12
CA TRP A 105 -10.94 27.95 -13.96
C TRP A 105 -10.29 27.55 -12.63
N ASP A 106 -10.99 27.76 -11.52
CA ASP A 106 -10.49 27.49 -10.16
C ASP A 106 -11.62 27.28 -9.13
N GLU A 107 -12.60 26.43 -9.48
CA GLU A 107 -13.69 26.05 -8.57
C GLU A 107 -13.15 25.19 -7.42
N LYS A 108 -13.36 25.63 -6.17
CA LYS A 108 -12.92 24.89 -4.98
C LYS A 108 -14.01 23.94 -4.51
N ILE A 109 -13.88 22.67 -4.87
CA ILE A 109 -14.75 21.60 -4.40
C ILE A 109 -14.07 20.83 -3.27
N THR A 110 -14.72 20.78 -2.10
CA THR A 110 -14.42 19.82 -1.05
C THR A 110 -14.96 18.44 -1.42
N LEU A 111 -14.12 17.41 -1.29
CA LEU A 111 -14.50 16.04 -1.60
C LEU A 111 -15.57 15.52 -0.64
N SER A 112 -16.64 14.91 -1.16
CA SER A 112 -17.71 14.28 -0.38
C SER A 112 -17.38 12.86 0.10
N ASN A 113 -16.16 12.37 -0.18
CA ASN A 113 -15.70 11.03 0.20
C ASN A 113 -15.15 10.95 1.65
N GLY A 114 -15.26 12.03 2.43
CA GLY A 114 -14.80 12.09 3.82
C GLY A 114 -13.28 12.23 3.99
N ARG A 115 -12.55 12.65 2.95
CA ARG A 115 -11.14 13.06 3.00
C ARG A 115 -11.03 14.57 2.78
N ASP A 116 -10.17 15.24 3.55
CA ASP A 116 -9.88 16.67 3.38
C ASP A 116 -9.06 16.91 2.11
N GLY A 117 -9.50 17.83 1.24
CA GLY A 117 -8.79 18.19 0.00
C GLY A 117 -9.64 18.95 -1.01
N VAL A 118 -8.98 19.54 -2.02
CA VAL A 118 -9.62 20.17 -3.19
C VAL A 118 -9.47 19.24 -4.38
N ALA A 119 -10.59 18.88 -5.02
CA ALA A 119 -10.58 18.03 -6.21
C ALA A 119 -10.10 18.81 -7.43
N LEU A 120 -9.09 18.31 -8.16
CA LEU A 120 -8.69 18.90 -9.45
C LEU A 120 -9.76 18.65 -10.51
N ALA A 121 -10.27 17.42 -10.55
CA ALA A 121 -11.35 16.98 -11.41
C ALA A 121 -12.21 15.96 -10.65
N SER A 122 -13.40 15.67 -11.19
CA SER A 122 -14.27 14.61 -10.69
C SER A 122 -15.09 14.00 -11.80
N TYR A 123 -15.25 12.69 -11.77
CA TYR A 123 -16.28 11.99 -12.53
C TYR A 123 -17.59 11.96 -11.75
N TYR A 124 -18.63 12.57 -12.32
CA TYR A 124 -19.98 12.52 -11.77
C TYR A 124 -20.76 11.37 -12.39
N GLY A 125 -20.85 10.25 -11.67
CA GLY A 125 -21.76 9.16 -12.01
C GLY A 125 -23.23 9.55 -11.85
N GLY A 126 -24.14 8.63 -12.21
CA GLY A 126 -25.58 8.82 -11.99
C GLY A 126 -26.31 9.50 -13.16
N GLY A 127 -27.58 9.83 -12.93
CA GLY A 127 -28.47 10.40 -13.96
C GLY A 127 -28.66 11.92 -13.83
N ALA A 128 -29.16 12.55 -14.89
CA ALA A 128 -29.43 14.00 -14.92
C ALA A 128 -30.30 14.50 -13.75
N GLN A 129 -31.29 13.70 -13.31
CA GLN A 129 -32.14 14.05 -12.16
C GLN A 129 -31.37 14.12 -10.85
N GLN A 130 -30.36 13.26 -10.66
CA GLN A 130 -29.53 13.29 -9.46
C GLN A 130 -28.67 14.56 -9.43
N MET A 131 -28.07 14.93 -10.57
CA MET A 131 -27.29 16.17 -10.69
C MET A 131 -28.10 17.39 -10.29
N VAL A 132 -29.34 17.50 -10.78
CA VAL A 132 -30.22 18.63 -10.43
C VAL A 132 -30.53 18.66 -8.93
N LYS A 133 -30.75 17.51 -8.30
CA LYS A 133 -30.96 17.42 -6.84
C LYS A 133 -29.73 17.87 -6.05
N GLU A 134 -28.54 17.63 -6.58
CA GLU A 134 -27.25 18.05 -6.01
C GLU A 134 -26.87 19.49 -6.38
N GLY A 135 -27.77 20.24 -7.04
CA GLY A 135 -27.54 21.63 -7.46
C GLY A 135 -26.60 21.78 -8.66
N ARG A 136 -26.36 20.69 -9.40
CA ARG A 136 -25.46 20.63 -10.57
C ARG A 136 -26.23 20.68 -11.88
N HIS A 137 -25.52 21.00 -12.96
CA HIS A 137 -26.12 21.00 -14.29
C HIS A 137 -26.42 19.56 -14.74
N PRO A 138 -27.60 19.25 -15.33
CA PRO A 138 -27.96 17.88 -15.70
C PRO A 138 -27.00 17.21 -16.69
N LEU A 139 -26.33 18.00 -17.54
CA LEU A 139 -25.29 17.50 -18.47
C LEU A 139 -23.97 17.11 -17.79
N GLN A 140 -23.81 17.39 -16.49
CA GLN A 140 -22.68 16.86 -15.71
C GLN A 140 -22.88 15.38 -15.34
N ALA A 141 -24.05 14.79 -15.63
CA ALA A 141 -24.25 13.37 -15.42
C ALA A 141 -23.39 12.53 -16.38
N LYS A 142 -22.72 11.51 -15.85
CA LYS A 142 -21.83 10.57 -16.57
C LYS A 142 -20.72 11.26 -17.36
N THR A 143 -20.16 12.33 -16.81
CA THR A 143 -19.04 13.03 -17.44
C THR A 143 -18.01 13.48 -16.40
N VAL A 144 -16.87 13.93 -16.90
CA VAL A 144 -15.80 14.53 -16.09
C VAL A 144 -16.03 16.04 -16.00
N THR A 145 -15.85 16.60 -14.81
CA THR A 145 -15.69 18.04 -14.59
C THR A 145 -14.27 18.31 -14.12
N ILE A 146 -13.56 19.20 -14.80
CA ILE A 146 -12.28 19.76 -14.36
C ILE A 146 -12.62 21.03 -13.57
N HIS A 147 -12.47 20.97 -12.25
CA HIS A 147 -12.84 22.07 -11.34
C HIS A 147 -11.83 23.21 -11.39
N THR A 148 -10.54 22.88 -11.55
CA THR A 148 -9.46 23.87 -11.60
C THR A 148 -8.51 23.62 -12.77
N LEU A 149 -8.86 24.19 -13.94
CA LEU A 149 -7.97 24.23 -15.10
C LEU A 149 -6.66 24.95 -14.76
N LYS A 150 -6.68 25.91 -13.84
CA LYS A 150 -5.50 26.61 -13.33
C LYS A 150 -4.50 25.64 -12.68
N SER A 151 -4.93 24.80 -11.73
CA SER A 151 -4.03 23.85 -11.07
C SER A 151 -3.51 22.81 -12.06
N LEU A 152 -4.37 22.32 -12.96
CA LEU A 152 -3.95 21.43 -14.04
C LEU A 152 -2.86 22.09 -14.91
N THR A 153 -3.03 23.37 -15.24
CA THR A 153 -2.06 24.15 -16.02
C THR A 153 -0.73 24.28 -15.29
N GLU A 154 -0.75 24.60 -13.99
CA GLU A 154 0.46 24.73 -13.15
C GLU A 154 1.23 23.42 -13.04
N GLN A 155 0.52 22.29 -12.92
CA GLN A 155 1.09 20.95 -12.84
C GLN A 155 1.63 20.43 -14.17
N ARG A 156 1.13 20.95 -15.30
CA ARG A 156 1.55 20.60 -16.67
C ARG A 156 2.42 21.64 -17.35
N GLN A 157 3.14 22.44 -16.56
CA GLN A 157 4.25 23.22 -17.11
C GLN A 157 5.42 22.29 -17.44
N PRO A 158 6.21 22.56 -18.49
CA PRO A 158 7.30 21.68 -18.93
C PRO A 158 8.27 21.26 -17.82
N LYS A 159 8.58 22.17 -16.89
CA LYS A 159 9.43 21.91 -15.70
C LYS A 159 8.88 20.87 -14.72
N ASN A 160 7.56 20.62 -14.75
CA ASN A 160 6.85 19.75 -13.80
C ASN A 160 6.37 18.43 -14.44
N ASP A 161 6.33 18.33 -15.77
CA ASP A 161 5.71 17.20 -16.50
C ASP A 161 6.26 15.81 -16.11
N SER A 162 7.53 15.71 -15.72
CA SER A 162 8.14 14.44 -15.30
C SER A 162 7.69 13.98 -13.90
N ARG A 163 7.13 14.89 -13.10
CA ARG A 163 6.72 14.66 -11.71
C ARG A 163 5.21 14.40 -11.59
N THR A 164 4.43 14.91 -12.53
CA THR A 164 2.97 14.81 -12.51
C THR A 164 2.52 13.63 -13.39
N SER A 165 1.80 12.68 -12.82
CA SER A 165 1.23 11.54 -13.55
C SER A 165 -0.25 11.40 -13.24
N CYS A 166 -1.00 10.82 -14.17
CA CYS A 166 -2.40 10.44 -13.97
C CYS A 166 -3.43 11.53 -13.61
N LEU A 167 -3.17 12.82 -13.90
CA LEU A 167 -4.04 13.94 -13.48
C LEU A 167 -5.50 13.80 -13.95
N LEU A 168 -5.74 13.61 -15.25
CA LEU A 168 -7.09 13.34 -15.77
C LEU A 168 -7.35 11.86 -16.01
N LEU A 169 -6.30 11.03 -16.12
CA LEU A 169 -6.43 9.60 -16.37
C LEU A 169 -7.31 8.91 -15.31
N HIS A 170 -7.16 9.28 -14.04
CA HIS A 170 -7.96 8.71 -12.95
C HIS A 170 -9.47 8.92 -13.18
N GLU A 171 -9.90 10.17 -13.42
CA GLU A 171 -11.32 10.47 -13.63
C GLU A 171 -11.87 9.89 -14.94
N PHE A 172 -11.05 9.87 -15.99
CA PHE A 172 -11.45 9.21 -17.24
C PHE A 172 -11.50 7.69 -17.11
N ALA A 173 -10.69 7.08 -16.25
CA ALA A 173 -10.81 5.67 -15.92
C ALA A 173 -12.16 5.38 -15.23
N HIS A 174 -12.66 6.26 -14.36
CA HIS A 174 -14.03 6.13 -13.85
C HIS A 174 -15.09 6.16 -14.96
N ALA A 175 -14.96 7.06 -15.94
CA ALA A 175 -15.89 7.13 -17.07
C ALA A 175 -15.87 5.83 -17.91
N VAL A 176 -14.68 5.26 -18.15
CA VAL A 176 -14.53 3.96 -18.82
C VAL A 176 -15.14 2.83 -17.99
N HIS A 177 -14.88 2.80 -16.68
CA HIS A 177 -15.46 1.80 -15.78
C HIS A 177 -16.98 1.83 -15.83
N ASP A 178 -17.59 3.01 -15.68
CA ASP A 178 -19.05 3.17 -15.69
C ASP A 178 -19.67 2.79 -17.04
N GLN A 179 -19.19 3.39 -18.13
CA GLN A 179 -19.91 3.33 -19.41
C GLN A 179 -19.51 2.16 -20.31
N LEU A 180 -18.32 1.58 -20.12
CA LEU A 180 -17.87 0.46 -20.94
C LEU A 180 -18.06 -0.90 -20.27
N PHE A 181 -17.87 -0.95 -18.95
CA PHE A 181 -17.87 -2.19 -18.18
C PHE A 181 -19.02 -2.25 -17.16
N GLY A 182 -19.50 -1.09 -16.70
CA GLY A 182 -20.37 -0.95 -15.54
C GLY A 182 -19.60 -1.09 -14.22
N PHE A 183 -19.97 -0.29 -13.21
CA PHE A 183 -19.37 -0.39 -11.87
C PHE A 183 -19.59 -1.76 -11.18
N ASP A 184 -20.48 -2.58 -11.71
CA ASP A 184 -20.76 -3.93 -11.22
C ASP A 184 -19.96 -5.03 -11.92
N HIS A 185 -18.96 -4.68 -12.72
CA HIS A 185 -18.13 -5.65 -13.44
C HIS A 185 -17.46 -6.68 -12.50
N ALA A 186 -17.90 -7.93 -12.62
CA ALA A 186 -17.55 -9.01 -11.68
C ALA A 186 -16.04 -9.24 -11.54
N GLY A 187 -15.28 -9.17 -12.63
CA GLY A 187 -13.83 -9.37 -12.60
C GLY A 187 -13.06 -8.27 -11.85
N ILE A 188 -13.57 -7.03 -11.87
CA ILE A 188 -12.94 -5.91 -11.16
C ILE A 188 -13.24 -6.00 -9.66
N LYS A 189 -14.50 -6.30 -9.31
CA LYS A 189 -14.92 -6.54 -7.92
C LYS A 189 -14.13 -7.69 -7.28
N ALA A 190 -14.01 -8.82 -7.97
CA ALA A 190 -13.28 -9.97 -7.45
C ALA A 190 -11.78 -9.66 -7.23
N ALA A 191 -11.16 -8.89 -8.12
CA ALA A 191 -9.77 -8.45 -7.95
C ALA A 191 -9.62 -7.52 -6.74
N TYR A 192 -10.52 -6.55 -6.56
CA TYR A 192 -10.54 -5.67 -5.39
C TYR A 192 -10.71 -6.45 -4.09
N GLU A 193 -11.72 -7.33 -4.01
CA GLU A 193 -12.00 -8.14 -2.82
C GLU A 193 -10.80 -8.99 -2.44
N GLN A 194 -10.17 -9.66 -3.42
CA GLN A 194 -8.97 -10.46 -3.17
C GLN A 194 -7.78 -9.61 -2.71
N ALA A 195 -7.59 -8.43 -3.31
CA ALA A 195 -6.51 -7.52 -2.92
C ALA A 195 -6.67 -7.01 -1.48
N MET A 196 -7.90 -6.68 -1.07
CA MET A 196 -8.21 -6.24 0.30
C MET A 196 -8.13 -7.39 1.30
N GLU A 197 -8.60 -8.59 0.93
CA GLU A 197 -8.49 -9.80 1.74
C GLU A 197 -7.02 -10.12 2.03
N ARG A 198 -6.15 -9.99 1.02
CA ARG A 198 -4.71 -10.21 1.12
C ARG A 198 -3.94 -9.04 1.72
N LYS A 199 -4.62 -7.95 2.10
CA LYS A 199 -4.03 -6.73 2.66
C LYS A 199 -2.89 -6.18 1.78
N LEU A 200 -3.04 -6.25 0.45
CA LEU A 200 -1.99 -5.81 -0.49
C LEU A 200 -1.84 -4.30 -0.53
N TYR A 201 -2.89 -3.55 -0.17
CA TYR A 201 -2.88 -2.10 -0.19
C TYR A 201 -3.17 -1.56 1.21
N GLU A 202 -2.53 -0.43 1.53
CA GLU A 202 -2.79 0.24 2.79
C GLU A 202 -4.22 0.76 2.83
N LYS A 203 -4.82 0.65 4.01
CA LYS A 203 -6.20 1.06 4.26
C LYS A 203 -6.45 2.53 3.89
N ASP A 204 -5.44 3.37 4.01
CA ASP A 204 -5.53 4.80 3.73
C ASP A 204 -5.29 5.14 2.24
N PHE A 205 -4.92 4.18 1.40
CA PHE A 205 -4.74 4.43 -0.04
C PHE A 205 -6.09 4.57 -0.74
N TYR A 206 -6.13 5.35 -1.82
CA TYR A 206 -7.36 5.52 -2.61
C TYR A 206 -7.86 4.17 -3.14
N ALA A 207 -6.93 3.34 -3.63
CA ALA A 207 -7.22 2.00 -4.12
C ALA A 207 -7.94 1.09 -3.10
N ALA A 208 -7.80 1.35 -1.79
CA ALA A 208 -8.47 0.56 -0.76
C ALA A 208 -9.92 1.01 -0.46
N THR A 209 -10.35 2.16 -0.98
CA THR A 209 -11.62 2.80 -0.61
C THR A 209 -12.85 2.03 -1.08
N ASN A 210 -12.90 1.66 -2.36
CA ASN A 210 -13.97 0.90 -2.97
C ASN A 210 -13.53 0.37 -4.36
N PRO A 211 -14.30 -0.51 -5.02
CA PRO A 211 -13.94 -1.05 -6.35
C PRO A 211 -13.76 0.00 -7.46
N ARG A 212 -14.39 1.17 -7.34
CA ARG A 212 -14.31 2.25 -8.36
C ARG A 212 -12.96 2.93 -8.28
N GLU A 213 -12.55 3.34 -7.08
CA GLU A 213 -11.24 3.92 -6.79
C GLU A 213 -10.12 2.93 -7.09
N PHE A 214 -10.31 1.67 -6.71
CA PHE A 214 -9.40 0.58 -7.05
C PHE A 214 -9.18 0.51 -8.57
N PHE A 215 -10.26 0.46 -9.37
CA PHE A 215 -10.10 0.43 -10.82
C PHE A 215 -9.35 1.65 -11.36
N ALA A 216 -9.69 2.86 -10.90
CA ALA A 216 -9.06 4.09 -11.38
C ALA A 216 -7.57 4.14 -11.01
N GLU A 217 -7.23 3.92 -9.74
CA GLU A 217 -5.84 3.93 -9.27
C GLU A 217 -5.00 2.83 -9.95
N LEU A 218 -5.51 1.61 -10.10
CA LEU A 218 -4.74 0.53 -10.74
C LEU A 218 -4.71 0.65 -12.26
N SER A 219 -5.63 1.39 -12.89
CA SER A 219 -5.50 1.83 -14.27
C SER A 219 -4.36 2.84 -14.42
N CYS A 220 -4.23 3.77 -13.47
CA CYS A 220 -3.12 4.71 -13.39
C CYS A 220 -1.77 3.98 -13.23
N THR A 221 -1.66 3.01 -12.32
CA THR A 221 -0.45 2.18 -12.19
C THR A 221 -0.14 1.41 -13.48
N TYR A 222 -1.16 0.85 -14.15
CA TYR A 222 -0.97 -0.02 -15.31
C TYR A 222 -0.61 0.73 -16.59
N LEU A 223 -1.21 1.90 -16.82
CA LEU A 223 -1.07 2.69 -18.05
C LEU A 223 -0.02 3.80 -17.95
N ASP A 224 0.24 4.29 -16.73
CA ASP A 224 1.16 5.38 -16.45
C ASP A 224 1.87 5.15 -15.11
N ARG A 225 1.60 5.97 -14.06
CA ARG A 225 2.24 5.86 -12.75
C ARG A 225 1.42 6.42 -11.58
N LEU A 226 1.44 5.74 -10.44
CA LEU A 226 0.96 6.23 -9.13
C LEU A 226 2.08 6.83 -8.26
N HIS A 227 1.68 7.65 -7.30
CA HIS A 227 2.57 8.29 -6.34
C HIS A 227 2.89 7.42 -5.10
N TYR A 228 2.27 6.24 -4.99
CA TYR A 228 2.58 5.22 -3.98
C TYR A 228 2.71 3.83 -4.62
N TYR A 229 3.33 2.91 -3.88
CA TYR A 229 3.59 1.56 -4.36
C TYR A 229 2.30 0.72 -4.44
N PRO A 230 2.07 -0.07 -5.51
CA PRO A 230 2.91 -0.20 -6.71
C PRO A 230 2.76 1.00 -7.65
N HIS A 231 3.89 1.59 -8.04
CA HIS A 231 3.89 2.84 -8.79
C HIS A 231 3.60 2.61 -10.26
N ASN A 232 4.08 1.51 -10.84
CA ASN A 232 4.03 1.25 -12.28
C ASN A 232 3.62 -0.19 -12.60
N ARG A 233 3.42 -0.46 -13.88
CA ARG A 233 3.02 -1.75 -14.42
C ARG A 233 3.93 -2.92 -14.01
N ASP A 234 5.24 -2.72 -13.95
CA ASP A 234 6.20 -3.77 -13.57
C ASP A 234 6.11 -4.11 -12.08
N GLU A 235 5.95 -3.09 -11.24
CA GLU A 235 5.73 -3.26 -9.80
C GLU A 235 4.38 -3.91 -9.51
N LEU A 236 3.32 -3.49 -10.20
CA LEU A 236 2.00 -4.11 -10.08
C LEU A 236 2.04 -5.59 -10.41
N LYS A 237 2.75 -5.97 -11.48
CA LYS A 237 2.91 -7.37 -11.88
C LYS A 237 3.53 -8.24 -10.78
N LYS A 238 4.46 -7.68 -9.99
CA LYS A 238 5.12 -8.38 -8.89
C LYS A 238 4.26 -8.38 -7.62
N HIS A 239 3.67 -7.23 -7.30
CA HIS A 239 2.93 -6.99 -6.05
C HIS A 239 1.54 -7.62 -6.05
N ASP A 240 0.79 -7.38 -7.12
CA ASP A 240 -0.55 -7.92 -7.32
C ASP A 240 -0.71 -8.49 -8.74
N PRO A 241 -0.21 -9.72 -8.98
CA PRO A 241 -0.27 -10.37 -10.29
C PRO A 241 -1.70 -10.62 -10.78
N VAL A 242 -2.68 -10.73 -9.88
CA VAL A 242 -4.08 -10.96 -10.27
C VAL A 242 -4.68 -9.67 -10.80
N THR A 243 -4.51 -8.57 -10.08
CA THR A 243 -4.96 -7.25 -10.54
C THR A 243 -4.23 -6.81 -11.80
N PHE A 244 -2.94 -7.11 -11.94
CA PHE A 244 -2.21 -6.91 -13.20
C PHE A 244 -2.92 -7.57 -14.39
N LYS A 245 -3.32 -8.85 -14.26
CA LYS A 245 -4.02 -9.59 -15.32
C LYS A 245 -5.41 -9.02 -15.59
N THR A 246 -6.12 -8.59 -14.56
CA THR A 246 -7.41 -7.90 -14.71
C THR A 246 -7.24 -6.61 -15.51
N MET A 247 -6.23 -5.78 -15.16
CA MET A 247 -5.92 -4.54 -15.89
C MET A 247 -5.50 -4.82 -17.33
N GLU A 248 -4.75 -5.90 -17.58
CA GLU A 248 -4.37 -6.32 -18.93
C GLU A 248 -5.57 -6.72 -19.79
N SER A 249 -6.56 -7.40 -19.20
CA SER A 249 -7.79 -7.76 -19.90
C SER A 249 -8.65 -6.54 -20.23
N VAL A 250 -8.94 -5.68 -19.25
CA VAL A 250 -9.82 -4.51 -19.44
C VAL A 250 -9.19 -3.45 -20.38
N TRP A 251 -7.87 -3.28 -20.33
CA TRP A 251 -7.13 -2.36 -21.18
C TRP A 251 -6.53 -3.04 -22.43
N THR A 252 -7.12 -4.15 -22.90
CA THR A 252 -6.66 -4.81 -24.14
C THR A 252 -6.61 -3.81 -25.31
N GLY A 253 -5.50 -3.79 -26.03
CA GLY A 253 -5.27 -2.86 -27.14
C GLY A 253 -4.83 -1.45 -26.72
N ALA A 254 -4.69 -1.18 -25.42
CA ALA A 254 -4.05 0.02 -24.91
C ALA A 254 -2.52 -0.10 -24.99
N THR A 255 -1.85 1.00 -25.35
CA THR A 255 -0.40 1.08 -25.30
C THR A 255 0.01 1.83 -24.04
N ALA A 256 0.34 1.07 -22.98
CA ALA A 256 0.87 1.66 -21.75
C ALA A 256 1.99 2.65 -22.08
N SER A 257 1.94 3.81 -21.44
CA SER A 257 2.86 4.89 -21.76
C SER A 257 4.29 4.43 -21.56
N LYS A 258 5.14 4.65 -22.57
CA LYS A 258 6.59 4.59 -22.42
C LYS A 258 7.10 5.84 -21.68
N VAL A 259 6.45 6.24 -20.58
CA VAL A 259 7.04 7.28 -19.72
C VAL A 259 8.42 6.76 -19.34
N ALA A 260 9.43 7.61 -19.44
CA ALA A 260 10.77 7.25 -19.00
C ALA A 260 10.66 6.64 -17.60
N LYS A 261 11.30 5.48 -17.39
CA LYS A 261 11.38 4.84 -16.07
C LYS A 261 12.20 5.73 -15.15
N VAL A 262 11.65 6.86 -14.74
CA VAL A 262 12.19 7.70 -13.68
C VAL A 262 11.86 6.92 -12.41
N PRO A 263 12.86 6.34 -11.74
CA PRO A 263 12.64 5.68 -10.47
C PRO A 263 11.93 6.68 -9.56
N PRO A 264 10.93 6.26 -8.76
CA PRO A 264 10.42 7.15 -7.74
C PRO A 264 11.59 7.59 -6.85
N PRO A 265 11.55 8.79 -6.24
CA PRO A 265 12.68 9.34 -5.51
C PRO A 265 13.29 8.39 -4.45
N HIS A 266 12.47 7.54 -3.81
CA HIS A 266 12.94 6.54 -2.86
C HIS A 266 13.59 5.30 -3.47
N ALA A 267 13.40 5.07 -4.77
CA ALA A 267 14.02 3.98 -5.52
C ALA A 267 15.31 4.40 -6.25
N GLU A 268 15.64 5.69 -6.25
CA GLU A 268 16.90 6.16 -6.81
C GLU A 268 18.09 5.52 -6.08
N LYS A 269 19.04 5.00 -6.86
CA LYS A 269 20.28 4.45 -6.32
C LYS A 269 21.16 5.62 -5.89
N GLY A 270 21.44 5.71 -4.60
CA GLY A 270 22.35 6.71 -4.05
C GLY A 270 23.81 6.23 -3.98
N ASN A 271 24.67 7.08 -3.43
CA ASN A 271 26.06 6.74 -3.14
C ASN A 271 26.16 5.48 -2.25
N LEU A 272 27.01 4.53 -2.63
CA LEU A 272 27.35 3.33 -1.86
C LEU A 272 28.65 3.49 -1.05
N ASP A 273 29.41 4.56 -1.28
CA ASP A 273 30.58 4.91 -0.48
C ASP A 273 30.14 5.56 0.84
N LEU A 274 29.57 4.72 1.70
CA LEU A 274 29.04 5.06 3.02
C LEU A 274 29.50 4.02 4.03
N THR A 275 29.92 4.49 5.18
CA THR A 275 30.27 3.66 6.34
C THR A 275 29.25 3.88 7.45
N LEU A 276 28.67 2.79 7.97
CA LEU A 276 27.58 2.83 8.94
C LEU A 276 27.93 3.66 10.19
N SER A 277 29.15 3.52 10.71
CA SER A 277 29.58 4.18 11.96
C SER A 277 29.86 5.67 11.82
N THR A 278 30.17 6.17 10.63
CA THR A 278 30.58 7.57 10.40
C THR A 278 29.56 8.38 9.60
N ASP A 279 28.84 7.72 8.69
CA ASP A 279 27.98 8.39 7.71
C ASP A 279 26.48 8.18 7.98
N VAL A 280 26.13 7.49 9.07
CA VAL A 280 24.74 7.29 9.52
C VAL A 280 24.58 7.71 10.98
N LYS A 281 23.52 8.46 11.28
CA LYS A 281 23.14 8.87 12.63
C LYS A 281 21.73 8.39 12.95
N PHE A 282 21.60 7.54 13.96
CA PHE A 282 20.31 7.08 14.46
C PHE A 282 19.72 8.06 15.46
N GLY A 283 18.43 8.32 15.31
CA GLY A 283 17.63 8.98 16.34
C GLY A 283 17.24 8.01 17.47
N PRO A 284 16.41 8.48 18.42
CA PRO A 284 15.92 7.66 19.52
C PRO A 284 15.14 6.42 19.05
N VAL A 285 15.31 5.31 19.78
CA VAL A 285 14.49 4.11 19.63
C VAL A 285 13.11 4.37 20.23
N VAL A 286 12.06 4.12 19.45
CA VAL A 286 10.65 4.31 19.83
C VAL A 286 9.98 2.97 20.13
N ASN A 287 10.35 1.91 19.40
CA ASN A 287 9.82 0.56 19.61
C ASN A 287 10.87 -0.51 19.24
N GLY A 288 10.73 -1.71 19.81
CA GLY A 288 11.58 -2.86 19.50
C GLY A 288 12.94 -2.87 20.21
N PRO A 289 13.84 -3.80 19.82
CA PRO A 289 15.13 -3.95 20.47
C PRO A 289 16.03 -2.73 20.23
N ASN A 290 16.93 -2.44 21.17
CA ASN A 290 17.90 -1.37 21.01
C ASN A 290 18.97 -1.76 19.95
N ALA A 291 19.17 -0.93 18.94
CA ALA A 291 20.15 -1.12 17.86
C ALA A 291 21.07 0.10 17.72
N ALA A 292 21.72 0.50 18.81
CA ALA A 292 22.73 1.56 18.78
C ALA A 292 23.88 1.19 17.81
N VAL A 293 24.32 2.16 17.00
CA VAL A 293 25.23 1.95 15.85
C VAL A 293 26.53 1.25 16.25
N ASP A 294 27.10 1.61 17.39
CA ASP A 294 28.32 1.04 17.97
C ASP A 294 28.20 -0.46 18.28
N LYS A 295 26.97 -0.96 18.48
CA LYS A 295 26.68 -2.37 18.78
C LYS A 295 26.40 -3.22 17.54
N LEU A 296 26.48 -2.63 16.34
CA LEU A 296 26.16 -3.31 15.08
C LEU A 296 27.39 -3.89 14.35
N ALA A 297 28.58 -3.77 14.93
CA ALA A 297 29.80 -4.33 14.37
C ALA A 297 29.66 -5.84 14.09
N GLY A 298 30.09 -6.28 12.90
CA GLY A 298 30.02 -7.69 12.49
C GLY A 298 28.63 -8.18 12.06
N LYS A 299 27.61 -7.31 12.01
CA LYS A 299 26.25 -7.64 11.58
C LYS A 299 25.95 -7.07 10.19
N VAL A 300 25.08 -7.74 9.45
CA VAL A 300 24.44 -7.12 8.29
C VAL A 300 23.35 -6.20 8.81
N VAL A 301 23.33 -4.95 8.38
CA VAL A 301 22.36 -3.95 8.84
C VAL A 301 21.49 -3.51 7.67
N LEU A 302 20.18 -3.68 7.79
CA LEU A 302 19.19 -3.16 6.87
C LEU A 302 18.52 -1.94 7.51
N ILE A 303 18.68 -0.77 6.91
CA ILE A 303 17.95 0.43 7.28
C ILE A 303 16.83 0.62 6.26
N GLY A 304 15.58 0.61 6.71
CA GLY A 304 14.42 0.82 5.84
C GLY A 304 13.53 1.95 6.32
N TYR A 305 13.42 3.00 5.51
CA TYR A 305 12.66 4.20 5.81
C TYR A 305 11.17 3.98 5.52
N TRP A 306 10.32 4.33 6.48
CA TRP A 306 8.88 4.08 6.40
C TRP A 306 8.08 5.27 6.92
N GLY A 307 6.77 5.27 6.63
CA GLY A 307 5.84 6.30 7.06
C GLY A 307 4.94 6.79 5.92
N GLY A 308 3.76 7.31 6.28
CA GLY A 308 2.77 7.79 5.30
C GLY A 308 2.42 6.72 4.26
N LEU A 309 2.63 7.04 2.98
CA LEU A 309 2.39 6.15 1.85
C LEU A 309 3.32 4.92 1.78
N HIS A 310 4.27 4.79 2.72
CA HIS A 310 5.22 3.69 2.79
C HIS A 310 5.12 2.93 4.12
N ALA A 311 3.96 2.93 4.78
CA ALA A 311 3.76 2.20 6.02
C ALA A 311 3.92 0.66 5.87
N ASN A 312 3.49 0.10 4.73
CA ASN A 312 3.64 -1.33 4.38
C ASN A 312 5.10 -1.81 4.30
N VAL A 313 6.06 -0.89 4.18
CA VAL A 313 7.48 -1.24 4.19
C VAL A 313 7.82 -1.98 5.50
N LEU A 314 7.20 -1.59 6.61
CA LEU A 314 7.48 -2.20 7.91
C LEU A 314 7.14 -3.69 7.95
N ASP A 315 6.03 -4.12 7.33
CA ASP A 315 5.65 -5.54 7.26
C ASP A 315 6.68 -6.37 6.47
N ARG A 316 7.28 -5.78 5.44
CA ARG A 316 8.34 -6.43 4.64
C ARG A 316 9.63 -6.57 5.45
N LEU A 317 10.00 -5.51 6.16
CA LEU A 317 11.18 -5.46 7.01
C LEU A 317 11.07 -6.44 8.18
N GLU A 318 9.90 -6.55 8.81
CA GLU A 318 9.59 -7.54 9.85
C GLU A 318 9.75 -8.98 9.33
N ARG A 319 9.28 -9.29 8.11
CA ARG A 319 9.50 -10.63 7.51
C ARG A 319 10.98 -10.96 7.32
N LEU A 320 11.78 -9.99 6.85
CA LEU A 320 13.22 -10.18 6.68
C LEU A 320 13.93 -10.37 8.03
N GLN A 321 13.58 -9.57 9.05
CA GLN A 321 14.11 -9.73 10.40
C GLN A 321 13.77 -11.10 10.99
N ALA A 322 12.53 -11.55 10.85
CA ALA A 322 12.07 -12.83 11.36
C ALA A 322 12.75 -14.04 10.69
N GLU A 323 13.14 -13.92 9.42
CA GLU A 323 13.85 -14.98 8.68
C GLU A 323 15.36 -14.95 8.92
N LEU A 324 15.98 -13.77 8.79
CA LEU A 324 17.43 -13.61 8.67
C LEU A 324 18.10 -13.11 9.96
N GLY A 325 17.33 -12.68 10.96
CA GLY A 325 17.87 -12.12 12.20
C GLY A 325 18.77 -13.09 12.95
N THR A 326 18.42 -14.38 12.96
CA THR A 326 19.23 -15.45 13.56
C THR A 326 20.53 -15.74 12.79
N TYR A 327 20.64 -15.28 11.54
CA TYR A 327 21.82 -15.38 10.69
C TYR A 327 22.67 -14.11 10.68
N GLY A 328 22.38 -13.15 11.57
CA GLY A 328 23.18 -11.94 11.74
C GLY A 328 22.66 -10.70 11.04
N LEU A 329 21.41 -10.70 10.55
CA LEU A 329 20.72 -9.49 10.13
C LEU A 329 20.22 -8.68 11.34
N VAL A 330 20.36 -7.37 11.28
CA VAL A 330 19.66 -6.42 12.14
C VAL A 330 18.89 -5.44 11.27
N VAL A 331 17.58 -5.35 11.46
CA VAL A 331 16.71 -4.42 10.73
C VAL A 331 16.36 -3.21 11.60
N VAL A 332 16.62 -2.02 11.06
CA VAL A 332 16.35 -0.72 11.69
C VAL A 332 15.40 0.07 10.80
N CYS A 333 14.35 0.63 11.39
CA CYS A 333 13.22 1.23 10.69
C CYS A 333 13.00 2.68 11.13
N PRO A 334 13.72 3.66 10.55
CA PRO A 334 13.49 5.06 10.83
C PRO A 334 12.17 5.55 10.22
N ASN A 335 11.36 6.24 11.02
CA ASN A 335 10.17 6.93 10.52
C ASN A 335 10.56 8.22 9.79
N THR A 336 9.83 8.56 8.72
CA THR A 336 10.11 9.75 7.89
C THR A 336 9.22 10.94 8.17
N LEU A 337 8.17 10.76 8.96
CA LEU A 337 7.23 11.81 9.33
C LEU A 337 7.61 12.43 10.68
N VAL A 338 7.50 13.74 10.81
CA VAL A 338 7.63 14.42 12.11
C VAL A 338 6.32 14.23 12.86
N ARG A 339 6.28 13.29 13.81
CA ARG A 339 5.09 12.95 14.62
C ARG A 339 5.52 12.51 16.03
N GLU A 340 4.57 12.54 16.96
CA GLU A 340 4.73 12.04 18.33
C GLU A 340 5.10 10.55 18.37
N ASP A 341 5.96 10.18 19.32
CA ASP A 341 6.50 8.81 19.47
C ASP A 341 5.39 7.78 19.68
N ASP A 342 4.35 8.11 20.46
CA ASP A 342 3.24 7.21 20.73
C ASP A 342 2.48 6.82 19.46
N LEU A 343 2.38 7.74 18.49
CA LEU A 343 1.74 7.46 17.20
C LEU A 343 2.62 6.57 16.33
N ILE A 344 3.93 6.82 16.32
CA ILE A 344 4.90 5.97 15.61
C ILE A 344 4.90 4.55 16.21
N LYS A 345 4.90 4.45 17.53
CA LYS A 345 4.83 3.18 18.26
C LYS A 345 3.54 2.43 17.95
N ALA A 346 2.39 3.10 18.03
CA ALA A 346 1.11 2.47 17.72
C ALA A 346 1.04 1.96 16.28
N ASP A 347 1.60 2.68 15.29
CA ASP A 347 1.67 2.22 13.91
C ASP A 347 2.64 1.04 13.72
N ALA A 348 3.74 1.02 14.48
CA ALA A 348 4.67 -0.10 14.49
C ALA A 348 4.07 -1.37 15.10
N GLU A 349 3.42 -1.27 16.26
CA GLU A 349 2.81 -2.40 16.97
C GLU A 349 1.70 -3.09 16.17
N LYS A 350 1.04 -2.37 15.26
CA LYS A 350 0.08 -2.96 14.32
C LYS A 350 0.73 -3.99 13.38
N ARG A 351 2.02 -3.81 13.08
CA ARG A 351 2.77 -4.50 12.00
C ARG A 351 3.85 -5.45 12.52
N GLY A 352 4.14 -5.43 13.82
CA GLY A 352 5.09 -6.32 14.45
C GLY A 352 5.76 -5.68 15.66
N GLY A 353 6.87 -6.28 16.09
CA GLY A 353 7.67 -5.77 17.20
C GLY A 353 9.07 -6.37 17.26
N SER A 354 9.52 -7.00 16.17
CA SER A 354 10.84 -7.65 16.13
C SER A 354 11.93 -6.73 15.56
N VAL A 355 11.54 -5.69 14.81
CA VAL A 355 12.46 -4.69 14.26
C VAL A 355 12.65 -3.51 15.20
N THR A 356 13.82 -2.86 15.12
CA THR A 356 14.06 -1.61 15.82
C THR A 356 13.40 -0.46 15.08
N VAL A 357 12.47 0.25 15.71
CA VAL A 357 11.84 1.44 15.14
C VAL A 357 12.47 2.69 15.74
N LEU A 358 12.94 3.59 14.88
CA LEU A 358 13.54 4.87 15.29
C LEU A 358 12.60 6.03 14.95
N ARG A 359 12.65 7.09 15.76
CA ARG A 359 11.95 8.35 15.45
C ARG A 359 12.39 8.92 14.09
N ASN A 360 13.70 8.87 13.82
CA ASN A 360 14.32 9.27 12.56
C ASN A 360 15.74 8.68 12.45
N ALA A 361 16.35 8.84 11.28
CA ALA A 361 17.77 8.60 11.06
C ALA A 361 18.26 9.47 9.90
N PHE A 362 19.53 9.85 9.93
CA PHE A 362 20.13 10.72 8.93
C PHE A 362 21.34 10.04 8.28
N VAL A 363 21.50 10.25 6.98
CA VAL A 363 22.60 9.71 6.17
C VAL A 363 23.36 10.87 5.54
N LYS A 364 24.68 10.78 5.48
CA LYS A 364 25.53 11.76 4.81
C LYS A 364 25.33 11.69 3.29
N GLU A 365 25.22 12.84 2.62
CA GLU A 365 25.12 12.91 1.16
C GLU A 365 26.36 13.52 0.50
N GLY A 366 26.92 12.81 -0.48
CA GLY A 366 28.12 13.23 -1.19
C GLY A 366 29.35 13.35 -0.28
N SER A 367 30.30 14.20 -0.68
CA SER A 367 31.52 14.49 0.08
C SER A 367 31.35 15.62 1.12
N GLY A 368 30.18 16.27 1.16
CA GLY A 368 29.88 17.37 2.07
C GLY A 368 29.61 16.93 3.52
N PRO A 369 29.58 17.87 4.49
CA PRO A 369 29.36 17.56 5.90
C PRO A 369 27.88 17.32 6.27
N GLU A 370 26.95 17.48 5.33
CA GLU A 370 25.51 17.47 5.60
C GLU A 370 24.94 16.06 5.77
N PHE A 371 24.07 15.92 6.78
CA PHE A 371 23.29 14.72 7.06
C PHE A 371 21.81 14.97 6.74
N LYS A 372 21.17 14.08 5.99
CA LYS A 372 19.77 14.21 5.59
C LYS A 372 18.97 12.95 5.87
N SER A 373 17.71 13.14 6.26
CA SER A 373 16.74 12.05 6.30
C SER A 373 16.46 11.55 4.89
N GLN A 374 16.05 10.30 4.76
CA GLN A 374 15.67 9.71 3.49
C GLN A 374 14.16 9.63 3.37
N LEU A 375 13.67 9.51 2.14
CA LEU A 375 12.24 9.39 1.87
C LEU A 375 11.72 8.01 2.29
N GLY A 376 10.43 7.94 2.63
CA GLY A 376 9.76 6.66 2.89
C GLY A 376 9.87 5.75 1.66
N GLY A 377 10.01 4.45 1.89
CA GLY A 377 10.23 3.49 0.80
C GLY A 377 11.70 3.37 0.38
N HIS A 378 12.63 4.14 0.95
CA HIS A 378 14.07 4.00 0.70
C HIS A 378 14.70 3.00 1.66
N ALA A 379 15.75 2.30 1.23
CA ALA A 379 16.49 1.36 2.06
C ALA A 379 17.98 1.34 1.75
N LEU A 380 18.76 1.02 2.77
CA LEU A 380 20.21 0.80 2.70
C LEU A 380 20.56 -0.54 3.34
N VAL A 381 21.52 -1.25 2.74
CA VAL A 381 22.10 -2.47 3.30
C VAL A 381 23.58 -2.22 3.54
N PHE A 382 24.01 -2.46 4.77
CA PHE A 382 25.42 -2.46 5.17
C PHE A 382 25.85 -3.90 5.45
N ASP A 383 27.01 -4.29 4.94
CA ASP A 383 27.58 -5.59 5.25
C ASP A 383 28.21 -5.62 6.65
N SER A 384 28.74 -6.78 7.05
CA SER A 384 29.34 -6.98 8.37
C SER A 384 30.57 -6.12 8.66
N THR A 385 31.16 -5.49 7.64
CA THR A 385 32.26 -4.52 7.81
C THR A 385 31.76 -3.11 8.07
N GLY A 386 30.44 -2.89 7.97
CA GLY A 386 29.81 -1.59 8.06
C GLY A 386 29.84 -0.79 6.75
N LYS A 387 30.23 -1.40 5.63
CA LYS A 387 30.21 -0.75 4.31
C LYS A 387 28.84 -0.90 3.64
N CYS A 388 28.32 0.17 3.05
CA CYS A 388 27.09 0.10 2.27
C CYS A 388 27.30 -0.73 1.00
N VAL A 389 26.51 -1.80 0.85
CA VAL A 389 26.54 -2.72 -0.30
C VAL A 389 25.31 -2.60 -1.19
N HIS A 390 24.26 -1.95 -0.70
CA HIS A 390 23.07 -1.65 -1.49
C HIS A 390 22.35 -0.40 -0.98
N ARG A 391 21.80 0.38 -1.89
CA ARG A 391 20.96 1.55 -1.62
C ARG A 391 19.90 1.69 -2.72
N GLY A 392 18.63 1.83 -2.35
CA GLY A 392 17.52 1.92 -3.31
C GLY A 392 16.15 1.68 -2.66
N SER A 393 15.23 1.11 -3.41
CA SER A 393 13.85 0.85 -2.97
C SER A 393 13.78 -0.25 -1.89
N ALA A 394 13.06 0.02 -0.80
CA ALA A 394 12.70 -0.97 0.21
C ALA A 394 11.80 -2.09 -0.34
N TYR A 395 11.11 -1.86 -1.45
CA TYR A 395 10.23 -2.85 -2.08
C TYR A 395 10.99 -3.91 -2.90
N ASP A 396 12.24 -3.63 -3.29
CA ASP A 396 13.12 -4.54 -4.04
C ASP A 396 14.32 -5.03 -3.20
N ILE A 397 14.29 -4.80 -1.88
CA ILE A 397 15.46 -4.95 -1.00
C ILE A 397 15.79 -6.40 -0.59
N GLU A 398 14.87 -7.34 -0.81
CA GLU A 398 14.99 -8.70 -0.28
C GLU A 398 16.23 -9.44 -0.82
N ALA A 399 16.44 -9.42 -2.14
CA ALA A 399 17.58 -10.11 -2.75
C ALA A 399 18.94 -9.52 -2.29
N PRO A 400 19.14 -8.18 -2.30
CA PRO A 400 20.35 -7.58 -1.73
C PRO A 400 20.63 -7.95 -0.26
N VAL A 401 19.60 -7.95 0.60
CA VAL A 401 19.75 -8.29 2.02
C VAL A 401 20.13 -9.77 2.18
N ARG A 402 19.46 -10.66 1.46
CA ARG A 402 19.78 -12.10 1.46
C ARG A 402 21.21 -12.35 0.96
N ALA A 403 21.64 -11.64 -0.09
CA ALA A 403 23.01 -11.73 -0.60
C ALA A 403 24.04 -11.27 0.44
N ALA A 404 23.78 -10.17 1.15
CA ALA A 404 24.66 -9.67 2.22
C ALA A 404 24.77 -10.68 3.38
N VAL A 405 23.65 -11.26 3.82
CA VAL A 405 23.64 -12.30 4.87
C VAL A 405 24.35 -13.57 4.39
N GLY A 406 24.12 -13.99 3.13
CA GLY A 406 24.82 -15.13 2.54
C GLY A 406 26.33 -14.93 2.47
N LYS A 407 26.79 -13.71 2.11
CA LYS A 407 28.20 -13.34 2.15
C LYS A 407 28.76 -13.40 3.57
N LEU A 408 28.05 -12.89 4.58
CA LEU A 408 28.45 -13.01 5.99
C LEU A 408 28.65 -14.48 6.40
N LEU A 409 27.71 -15.36 6.04
CA LEU A 409 27.83 -16.79 6.35
C LEU A 409 29.04 -17.43 5.66
N LEU A 410 29.26 -17.13 4.38
CA LEU A 410 30.43 -17.62 3.63
C LEU A 410 31.74 -17.12 4.23
N THR A 411 31.85 -15.83 4.55
CA THR A 411 33.05 -15.25 5.18
C THR A 411 33.30 -15.85 6.55
N THR A 412 32.25 -16.06 7.35
CA THR A 412 32.37 -16.71 8.66
C THR A 412 32.88 -18.15 8.54
N ALA A 413 32.45 -18.87 7.50
CA ALA A 413 32.88 -20.25 7.25
C ALA A 413 34.27 -20.38 6.62
N CYS A 414 34.56 -19.58 5.60
CA CYS A 414 35.73 -19.72 4.73
C CYS A 414 36.89 -18.79 5.09
N GLY A 415 36.64 -17.73 5.85
CA GLY A 415 37.59 -16.64 6.09
C GLY A 415 37.26 -15.37 5.28
N PRO A 416 38.02 -14.28 5.49
CA PRO A 416 37.81 -12.99 4.81
C PRO A 416 38.20 -13.01 3.33
N ASP A 417 39.02 -13.97 2.92
CA ASP A 417 39.47 -14.13 1.53
C ASP A 417 38.34 -14.68 0.64
N GLU A 418 38.57 -14.63 -0.68
CA GLU A 418 37.63 -15.20 -1.64
C GLU A 418 37.38 -16.69 -1.35
N ALA A 419 36.10 -17.08 -1.33
CA ALA A 419 35.74 -18.47 -1.07
C ALA A 419 36.36 -19.41 -2.11
N PRO A 420 36.81 -20.62 -1.73
CA PRO A 420 37.39 -21.56 -2.67
C PRO A 420 36.46 -21.81 -3.87
N LYS A 421 37.02 -22.03 -5.07
CA LYS A 421 36.24 -22.24 -6.32
C LYS A 421 35.10 -23.27 -6.18
N ALA A 422 35.29 -24.29 -5.34
CA ALA A 422 34.27 -25.30 -5.04
C ALA A 422 32.97 -24.72 -4.44
N PHE A 423 33.04 -23.57 -3.76
CA PHE A 423 31.89 -22.87 -3.19
C PHE A 423 31.17 -21.96 -4.20
N LYS A 424 31.65 -21.83 -5.45
CA LYS A 424 31.03 -20.96 -6.45
C LYS A 424 29.51 -21.18 -6.60
N PRO A 425 28.98 -22.42 -6.68
CA PRO A 425 27.53 -22.63 -6.75
C PRO A 425 26.77 -22.13 -5.51
N VAL A 426 27.40 -22.16 -4.34
CA VAL A 426 26.84 -21.65 -3.08
C VAL A 426 26.86 -20.12 -3.07
N ALA A 427 27.98 -19.52 -3.46
CA ALA A 427 28.14 -18.07 -3.58
C ALA A 427 27.18 -17.47 -4.60
N ASP A 428 27.04 -18.08 -5.78
CA ASP A 428 26.11 -17.64 -6.83
C ASP A 428 24.65 -17.74 -6.34
N ALA A 429 24.30 -18.79 -5.60
CA ALA A 429 22.96 -18.95 -5.03
C ALA A 429 22.64 -17.88 -3.97
N PHE A 430 23.61 -17.54 -3.12
CA PHE A 430 23.46 -16.44 -2.17
C PHE A 430 23.37 -15.09 -2.87
N ALA A 431 24.22 -14.83 -3.87
CA ALA A 431 24.19 -13.60 -4.65
C ALA A 431 22.85 -13.41 -5.39
N ALA A 432 22.21 -14.51 -5.80
CA ALA A 432 20.86 -14.51 -6.38
C ALA A 432 19.73 -14.34 -5.35
N GLY A 433 20.04 -14.16 -4.06
CA GLY A 433 19.06 -14.00 -3.00
C GLY A 433 18.44 -15.32 -2.51
N GLY A 434 19.13 -16.45 -2.61
CA GLY A 434 18.71 -17.69 -1.97
C GLY A 434 18.67 -17.58 -0.44
N SER A 435 17.69 -18.20 0.22
CA SER A 435 17.68 -18.28 1.69
C SER A 435 18.82 -19.18 2.19
N PRO A 436 19.35 -18.97 3.41
CA PRO A 436 20.35 -19.85 4.02
C PRO A 436 20.01 -21.33 3.92
N VAL A 437 18.77 -21.71 4.20
CA VAL A 437 18.35 -23.12 4.14
C VAL A 437 18.30 -23.65 2.71
N SER A 438 17.87 -22.84 1.75
CA SER A 438 17.75 -23.29 0.34
C SER A 438 19.09 -23.71 -0.28
N VAL A 439 20.22 -23.22 0.25
CA VAL A 439 21.55 -23.55 -0.27
C VAL A 439 22.16 -24.81 0.36
N VAL A 440 21.55 -25.41 1.39
CA VAL A 440 22.06 -26.62 2.06
C VAL A 440 22.34 -27.76 1.08
N SER A 441 21.46 -27.92 0.07
CA SER A 441 21.63 -28.92 -1.00
C SER A 441 22.91 -28.73 -1.83
N LYS A 442 23.39 -27.49 -1.96
CA LYS A 442 24.64 -27.14 -2.67
C LYS A 442 25.87 -27.26 -1.78
N VAL A 443 25.71 -27.09 -0.46
CA VAL A 443 26.79 -27.25 0.52
C VAL A 443 27.04 -28.73 0.82
N ALA A 444 26.00 -29.56 0.84
CA ALA A 444 26.08 -30.96 1.26
C ALA A 444 27.14 -31.81 0.51
N PRO A 445 27.31 -31.72 -0.83
CA PRO A 445 28.36 -32.46 -1.52
C PRO A 445 29.78 -32.06 -1.09
N LEU A 446 29.98 -30.82 -0.63
CA LEU A 446 31.28 -30.31 -0.21
C LEU A 446 31.68 -30.82 1.18
N THR A 447 30.73 -31.24 2.03
CA THR A 447 31.03 -31.73 3.39
C THR A 447 31.68 -33.11 3.41
N THR A 448 31.74 -33.78 2.26
CA THR A 448 32.43 -35.06 2.02
C THR A 448 33.54 -34.92 0.98
N SER A 449 34.00 -33.70 0.71
CA SER A 449 35.12 -33.44 -0.22
C SER A 449 36.39 -34.20 0.20
N PRO A 450 37.17 -34.72 -0.76
CA PRO A 450 38.48 -35.31 -0.47
C PRO A 450 39.53 -34.25 -0.05
N ASP A 451 39.31 -32.98 -0.44
CA ASP A 451 40.09 -31.84 0.06
C ASP A 451 39.60 -31.48 1.47
N GLU A 452 40.49 -31.63 2.47
CA GLU A 452 40.16 -31.42 3.88
C GLU A 452 39.87 -29.95 4.23
N ASP A 453 40.43 -28.97 3.52
CA ASP A 453 40.13 -27.55 3.74
C ASP A 453 38.70 -27.24 3.25
N ILE A 454 38.36 -27.68 2.03
CA ILE A 454 37.00 -27.54 1.48
C ILE A 454 36.00 -28.23 2.40
N LYS A 455 36.29 -29.47 2.82
CA LYS A 455 35.44 -30.27 3.70
C LYS A 455 35.19 -29.58 5.05
N THR A 456 36.24 -29.04 5.66
CA THR A 456 36.15 -28.34 6.95
C THR A 456 35.32 -27.07 6.83
N LYS A 457 35.59 -26.24 5.83
CA LYS A 457 34.81 -25.01 5.56
C LYS A 457 33.35 -25.31 5.25
N ALA A 458 33.08 -26.37 4.48
CA ALA A 458 31.72 -26.75 4.11
C ALA A 458 30.91 -27.25 5.31
N LYS A 459 31.52 -28.06 6.19
CA LYS A 459 30.89 -28.50 7.44
C LYS A 459 30.56 -27.31 8.33
N LYS A 460 31.50 -26.36 8.48
CA LYS A 460 31.28 -25.12 9.24
C LYS A 460 30.14 -24.29 8.66
N LEU A 461 30.08 -24.12 7.34
CA LEU A 461 28.97 -23.40 6.69
C LEU A 461 27.63 -24.10 6.90
N GLN A 462 27.58 -25.43 6.73
CA GLN A 462 26.36 -26.21 6.96
C GLN A 462 25.89 -26.09 8.41
N GLU A 463 26.81 -26.14 9.38
CA GLU A 463 26.51 -25.94 10.79
C GLU A 463 25.93 -24.54 11.06
N LEU A 464 26.54 -23.48 10.54
CA LEU A 464 26.04 -22.11 10.67
C LEU A 464 24.61 -21.96 10.11
N ILE A 465 24.33 -22.58 8.97
CA ILE A 465 23.01 -22.54 8.34
C ILE A 465 21.96 -23.30 9.17
N LEU A 466 22.31 -24.45 9.72
CA LEU A 466 21.38 -25.33 10.41
C LEU A 466 21.22 -25.01 11.90
N ALA A 467 22.18 -24.31 12.52
CA ALA A 467 22.18 -24.03 13.96
C ALA A 467 20.91 -23.35 14.48
N PRO A 468 20.33 -22.30 13.82
CA PRO A 468 19.07 -21.72 14.27
C PRO A 468 17.91 -22.70 14.27
N GLY A 469 17.82 -23.54 13.22
CA GLY A 469 16.80 -24.58 13.13
C GLY A 469 16.98 -25.67 14.18
N GLN A 470 18.23 -26.02 14.49
CA GLN A 470 18.56 -27.02 15.50
C GLN A 470 18.17 -26.54 16.90
N LYS A 471 18.43 -25.27 17.23
CA LYS A 471 18.00 -24.65 18.49
C LYS A 471 16.47 -24.62 18.60
N ALA A 472 15.79 -24.13 17.57
CA ALA A 472 14.34 -24.07 17.55
C ALA A 472 13.69 -25.47 17.62
N LEU A 473 14.30 -26.49 17.00
CA LEU A 473 13.86 -27.87 17.11
C LEU A 473 14.02 -28.40 18.54
N ALA A 474 15.13 -28.11 19.20
CA ALA A 474 15.35 -28.49 20.59
C ALA A 474 14.34 -27.82 21.54
N GLU A 475 14.03 -26.54 21.33
CA GLU A 475 12.98 -25.82 22.05
C GLU A 475 11.60 -26.45 21.83
N ALA A 476 11.25 -26.78 20.59
CA ALA A 476 10.00 -27.48 20.28
C ALA A 476 9.94 -28.84 20.97
N GLN A 477 11.04 -29.61 20.97
CA GLN A 477 11.14 -30.90 21.65
C GLN A 477 10.98 -30.77 23.17
N ALA A 478 11.61 -29.78 23.79
CA ALA A 478 11.50 -29.51 25.22
C ALA A 478 10.06 -29.18 25.63
N ASN A 479 9.33 -28.48 24.76
CA ASN A 479 7.96 -28.06 25.02
C ASN A 479 6.90 -29.14 24.75
N VAL A 480 7.24 -30.29 24.15
CA VAL A 480 6.27 -31.36 23.78
C VAL A 480 5.36 -31.76 24.94
N LYS A 481 5.88 -31.77 26.18
CA LYS A 481 5.12 -32.16 27.37
C LYS A 481 4.55 -30.98 28.16
N THR A 482 5.25 -29.85 28.18
CA THR A 482 4.91 -28.69 29.03
C THR A 482 4.00 -27.68 28.33
N ASP A 483 4.20 -27.49 27.03
CA ASP A 483 3.36 -26.66 26.17
C ASP A 483 3.27 -27.30 24.76
N PRO A 484 2.43 -28.35 24.61
CA PRO A 484 2.25 -29.07 23.35
C PRO A 484 1.82 -28.16 22.19
N VAL A 485 1.07 -27.08 22.48
CA VAL A 485 0.63 -26.12 21.46
C VAL A 485 1.81 -25.32 20.94
N SER A 486 2.66 -24.73 21.79
CA SER A 486 3.89 -24.07 21.34
C SER A 486 4.80 -25.00 20.56
N ALA A 487 4.98 -26.23 21.05
CA ALA A 487 5.80 -27.24 20.38
C ALA A 487 5.27 -27.56 18.98
N PHE A 488 3.96 -27.74 18.83
CA PHE A 488 3.31 -28.00 17.55
C PHE A 488 3.51 -26.83 16.58
N ILE A 489 3.24 -25.59 17.01
CA ILE A 489 3.36 -24.39 16.17
C ILE A 489 4.81 -24.17 15.72
N GLY A 490 5.76 -24.30 16.65
CA GLY A 490 7.18 -24.19 16.35
C GLY A 490 7.64 -25.25 15.35
N ALA A 491 7.23 -26.51 15.57
CA ALA A 491 7.55 -27.62 14.68
C ALA A 491 6.88 -27.49 13.30
N GLU A 492 5.65 -26.97 13.22
CA GLU A 492 4.96 -26.69 11.95
C GLU A 492 5.74 -25.67 11.11
N LYS A 493 6.18 -24.56 11.73
CA LYS A 493 7.03 -23.56 11.06
C LYS A 493 8.35 -24.18 10.59
N LEU A 494 9.01 -24.99 11.43
CA LEU A 494 10.28 -25.65 11.08
C LEU A 494 10.13 -26.68 9.97
N ALA A 495 9.06 -27.45 9.94
CA ALA A 495 8.81 -28.43 8.89
C ALA A 495 8.73 -27.77 7.50
N VAL A 496 8.23 -26.53 7.44
CA VAL A 496 8.17 -25.72 6.22
C VAL A 496 9.51 -25.02 5.94
N SER A 497 10.05 -24.28 6.89
CA SER A 497 11.25 -23.45 6.66
C SER A 497 12.53 -24.28 6.51
N PHE A 498 12.56 -25.49 7.06
CA PHE A 498 13.64 -26.48 6.94
C PHE A 498 13.25 -27.69 6.10
N LYS A 499 12.29 -27.53 5.17
CA LYS A 499 11.87 -28.58 4.25
C LYS A 499 13.07 -29.21 3.52
N ASN A 500 13.03 -30.53 3.33
CA ASN A 500 14.09 -31.33 2.72
C ASN A 500 15.42 -31.34 3.51
N THR A 501 15.38 -31.09 4.83
CA THR A 501 16.51 -31.27 5.73
C THR A 501 16.15 -32.23 6.87
N PRO A 502 17.13 -32.81 7.58
CA PRO A 502 16.85 -33.63 8.77
C PRO A 502 16.06 -32.90 9.86
N ILE A 503 16.23 -31.57 9.98
CA ILE A 503 15.47 -30.73 10.92
C ILE A 503 14.00 -30.71 10.52
N GLY A 504 13.71 -30.46 9.23
CA GLY A 504 12.34 -30.46 8.71
C GLY A 504 11.65 -31.82 8.88
N THR A 505 12.36 -32.92 8.65
CA THR A 505 11.83 -34.27 8.88
C THR A 505 11.49 -34.53 10.34
N LYS A 506 12.40 -34.19 11.28
CA LYS A 506 12.17 -34.34 12.72
C LYS A 506 11.02 -33.45 13.20
N ALA A 507 10.95 -32.22 12.71
CA ALA A 507 9.87 -31.29 13.01
C ALA A 507 8.52 -31.83 12.50
N ALA A 508 8.47 -32.38 11.28
CA ALA A 508 7.27 -33.03 10.75
C ALA A 508 6.82 -34.23 11.60
N THR A 509 7.76 -35.00 12.17
CA THR A 509 7.44 -36.07 13.13
C THR A 509 6.81 -35.51 14.41
N ILE A 510 7.35 -34.41 14.98
CA ILE A 510 6.75 -33.74 16.14
C ILE A 510 5.32 -33.29 15.81
N VAL A 511 5.13 -32.65 14.65
CA VAL A 511 3.80 -32.24 14.16
C VAL A 511 2.85 -33.43 14.09
N SER A 512 3.26 -34.54 13.48
CA SER A 512 2.41 -35.73 13.36
C SER A 512 2.04 -36.34 14.71
N THR A 513 2.99 -36.38 15.65
CA THR A 513 2.79 -36.94 16.99
C THR A 513 1.86 -36.06 17.83
N LEU A 514 2.08 -34.74 17.80
CA LEU A 514 1.30 -33.79 18.57
C LEU A 514 -0.08 -33.53 17.97
N ARG A 515 -0.36 -33.93 16.73
CA ARG A 515 -1.65 -33.70 16.08
C ARG A 515 -2.84 -34.34 16.81
N ILE A 516 -2.59 -35.40 17.58
CA ILE A 516 -3.60 -36.09 18.39
C ILE A 516 -3.60 -35.65 19.85
N ASP A 517 -2.66 -34.78 20.27
CA ASP A 517 -2.62 -34.23 21.61
C ASP A 517 -3.88 -33.41 21.89
N LYS A 518 -4.44 -33.52 23.10
CA LYS A 518 -5.72 -32.88 23.42
C LYS A 518 -5.68 -31.36 23.30
N ALA A 519 -4.60 -30.71 23.73
CA ALA A 519 -4.46 -29.26 23.66
C ALA A 519 -4.26 -28.80 22.21
N VAL A 520 -3.47 -29.54 21.43
CA VAL A 520 -3.25 -29.26 20.00
C VAL A 520 -4.52 -29.51 19.18
N VAL A 521 -5.28 -30.57 19.47
CA VAL A 521 -6.58 -30.82 18.82
C VAL A 521 -7.55 -29.67 19.10
N ALA A 522 -7.57 -29.13 20.33
CA ALA A 522 -8.36 -27.97 20.67
C ALA A 522 -7.91 -26.72 19.89
N GLU A 523 -6.60 -26.46 19.80
CA GLU A 523 -6.03 -25.38 18.99
C GLU A 523 -6.36 -25.53 17.50
N LEU A 524 -6.25 -26.73 16.92
CA LEU A 524 -6.57 -26.98 15.51
C LEU A 524 -8.07 -26.77 15.20
N LYS A 525 -8.95 -27.15 16.14
CA LYS A 525 -10.39 -26.84 16.04
C LYS A 525 -10.64 -25.34 16.13
N ALA A 526 -9.98 -24.66 17.07
CA ALA A 526 -10.04 -23.20 17.21
C ALA A 526 -9.56 -22.49 15.94
N ARG A 527 -8.45 -22.93 15.33
CA ARG A 527 -7.94 -22.41 14.05
C ARG A 527 -8.94 -22.53 12.92
N THR A 528 -9.67 -23.65 12.85
CA THR A 528 -10.70 -23.85 11.82
C THR A 528 -11.85 -22.84 11.98
N GLN A 529 -12.28 -22.58 13.21
CA GLN A 529 -13.31 -21.58 13.50
C GLN A 529 -12.81 -20.15 13.31
N ALA A 530 -11.59 -19.85 13.77
CA ALA A 530 -10.92 -18.57 13.57
C ALA A 530 -10.74 -18.25 12.08
N ALA A 531 -10.47 -19.26 11.24
CA ALA A 531 -10.39 -19.08 9.80
C ALA A 531 -11.72 -18.62 9.18
N GLU A 532 -12.88 -19.05 9.71
CA GLU A 532 -14.19 -18.54 9.26
C GLU A 532 -14.39 -17.07 9.67
N ILE A 533 -13.93 -16.68 10.86
CA ILE A 533 -13.93 -15.28 11.31
C ILE A 533 -13.01 -14.44 10.42
N GLU A 534 -11.79 -14.90 10.14
CA GLU A 534 -10.84 -14.17 9.30
C GLU A 534 -11.30 -14.11 7.83
N LYS A 535 -11.96 -15.14 7.32
CA LYS A 535 -12.60 -15.10 6.00
C LYS A 535 -13.73 -14.07 5.95
N LEU A 536 -14.53 -13.97 7.00
CA LEU A 536 -15.56 -12.94 7.10
C LEU A 536 -14.96 -11.54 7.25
N ALA A 537 -13.88 -11.40 8.03
CA ALA A 537 -13.10 -10.18 8.13
C ALA A 537 -12.53 -9.77 6.77
N GLY A 538 -11.92 -10.70 6.02
CA GLY A 538 -11.42 -10.49 4.67
C GLY A 538 -12.51 -9.98 3.72
N LYS A 539 -13.69 -10.60 3.74
CA LYS A 539 -14.86 -10.11 2.98
C LYS A 539 -15.26 -8.69 3.37
N LEU A 540 -15.30 -8.40 4.68
CA LEU A 540 -15.64 -7.07 5.19
C LEU A 540 -14.58 -6.02 4.84
N ARG A 541 -13.28 -6.37 4.78
CA ARG A 541 -12.21 -5.47 4.29
C ARG A 541 -12.44 -5.07 2.83
N GLY A 542 -12.97 -5.99 2.02
CA GLY A 542 -13.39 -5.73 0.65
C GLY A 542 -14.74 -5.03 0.47
N GLN A 543 -15.38 -4.54 1.54
CA GLN A 543 -16.62 -3.76 1.41
C GLN A 543 -16.36 -2.27 1.40
N GLU A 544 -17.17 -1.52 0.66
CA GLU A 544 -17.17 -0.06 0.68
C GLU A 544 -17.37 0.47 2.10
N GLY A 545 -16.52 1.42 2.52
CA GLY A 545 -16.55 2.00 3.86
C GLY A 545 -15.79 1.20 4.92
N SER A 546 -15.16 0.07 4.57
CA SER A 546 -14.33 -0.74 5.48
C SER A 546 -13.13 0.02 6.08
N ILE A 547 -12.80 1.19 5.51
CA ILE A 547 -11.80 2.12 6.04
C ILE A 547 -12.22 2.66 7.42
N LYS A 548 -13.51 2.92 7.63
CA LYS A 548 -14.03 3.42 8.91
C LYS A 548 -15.14 2.49 9.38
N PRO A 549 -14.81 1.24 9.74
CA PRO A 549 -15.81 0.23 9.99
C PRO A 549 -16.65 0.54 11.23
N ALA A 550 -16.18 1.42 12.13
CA ALA A 550 -16.94 1.91 13.29
C ALA A 550 -18.06 2.89 12.94
N GLU A 551 -18.12 3.44 11.72
CA GLU A 551 -19.18 4.38 11.33
C GLU A 551 -20.55 3.68 11.25
N ALA A 552 -21.61 4.41 11.65
CA ALA A 552 -22.97 3.88 11.70
C ALA A 552 -23.48 3.38 10.34
N SER A 553 -23.05 4.02 9.24
CA SER A 553 -23.38 3.64 7.86
C SER A 553 -22.87 2.24 7.53
N PHE A 554 -21.61 1.94 7.86
CA PHE A 554 -21.00 0.62 7.64
C PHE A 554 -21.63 -0.44 8.56
N GLN A 555 -21.76 -0.12 9.85
CA GLN A 555 -22.33 -1.02 10.85
C GLN A 555 -23.76 -1.45 10.50
N SER A 556 -24.60 -0.51 10.09
CA SER A 556 -25.98 -0.78 9.66
C SER A 556 -26.02 -1.62 8.37
N LYS A 557 -25.26 -1.23 7.34
CA LYS A 557 -25.22 -1.93 6.04
C LYS A 557 -24.74 -3.38 6.15
N HIS A 558 -23.83 -3.66 7.08
CA HIS A 558 -23.22 -4.99 7.25
C HIS A 558 -23.63 -5.70 8.54
N GLN A 559 -24.73 -5.28 9.17
CA GLN A 559 -25.19 -5.77 10.47
C GLN A 559 -25.26 -7.31 10.54
N GLN A 560 -25.76 -7.97 9.49
CA GLN A 560 -25.87 -9.43 9.47
C GLN A 560 -24.50 -10.11 9.52
N ALA A 561 -23.53 -9.64 8.72
CA ALA A 561 -22.17 -10.17 8.72
C ALA A 561 -21.47 -9.91 10.05
N LEU A 562 -21.65 -8.72 10.64
CA LEU A 562 -21.07 -8.39 11.94
C LEU A 562 -21.69 -9.20 13.08
N ALA A 563 -23.01 -9.45 13.05
CA ALA A 563 -23.69 -10.33 14.00
C ALA A 563 -23.26 -11.79 13.86
N GLN A 564 -23.03 -12.25 12.62
CA GLN A 564 -22.45 -13.58 12.37
C GLN A 564 -21.02 -13.66 12.91
N MET A 565 -20.18 -12.65 12.67
CA MET A 565 -18.82 -12.58 13.21
C MET A 565 -18.82 -12.66 14.73
N LYS A 566 -19.68 -11.86 15.38
CA LYS A 566 -19.85 -11.88 16.84
C LYS A 566 -20.27 -13.26 17.34
N THR A 567 -21.24 -13.89 16.68
CA THR A 567 -21.74 -15.22 17.05
C THR A 567 -20.63 -16.28 16.94
N LEU A 568 -19.87 -16.26 15.84
CA LEU A 568 -18.72 -17.15 15.65
C LEU A 568 -17.64 -16.90 16.71
N LEU A 569 -17.37 -15.64 17.06
CA LEU A 569 -16.40 -15.28 18.08
C LEU A 569 -16.85 -15.72 19.48
N ASP A 570 -18.12 -15.51 19.84
CA ASP A 570 -18.69 -15.96 21.11
C ASP A 570 -18.66 -17.49 21.23
N GLN A 571 -18.95 -18.20 20.14
CA GLN A 571 -18.81 -19.66 20.08
C GLN A 571 -17.35 -20.09 20.26
N LEU A 572 -16.42 -19.45 19.57
CA LEU A 572 -14.99 -19.74 19.66
C LEU A 572 -14.47 -19.49 21.10
N ARG A 573 -14.84 -18.36 21.73
CA ARG A 573 -14.51 -18.06 23.13
C ARG A 573 -15.06 -19.11 24.09
N LYS A 574 -16.30 -19.56 23.88
CA LYS A 574 -16.94 -20.58 24.72
C LYS A 574 -16.26 -21.95 24.58
N GLN A 575 -15.91 -22.33 23.36
CA GLN A 575 -15.39 -23.67 23.06
C GLN A 575 -13.86 -23.78 23.28
N HIS A 576 -13.13 -22.68 23.03
CA HIS A 576 -11.67 -22.63 23.01
C HIS A 576 -11.12 -21.33 23.64
N PRO A 577 -11.47 -21.01 24.91
CA PRO A 577 -11.13 -19.72 25.53
C PRO A 577 -9.64 -19.44 25.65
N THR A 578 -8.81 -20.48 25.74
CA THR A 578 -7.36 -20.38 25.96
C THR A 578 -6.54 -20.66 24.69
N ALA A 579 -7.19 -20.91 23.55
CA ALA A 579 -6.50 -21.16 22.29
C ALA A 579 -5.87 -19.87 21.74
N ARG A 580 -4.72 -20.00 21.07
CA ARG A 580 -4.04 -18.85 20.46
C ARG A 580 -4.83 -18.31 19.28
N ALA A 581 -5.42 -19.20 18.48
CA ALA A 581 -6.32 -18.83 17.39
C ALA A 581 -7.51 -17.96 17.85
N THR A 582 -7.96 -18.11 19.10
CA THR A 582 -9.01 -17.25 19.68
C THR A 582 -8.54 -15.80 19.79
N ALA A 583 -7.32 -15.56 20.30
CA ALA A 583 -6.77 -14.21 20.38
C ALA A 583 -6.54 -13.57 19.01
N GLU A 584 -6.15 -14.36 18.00
CA GLU A 584 -6.01 -13.88 16.62
C GLU A 584 -7.37 -13.49 16.03
N ALA A 585 -8.40 -14.31 16.23
CA ALA A 585 -9.77 -14.02 15.81
C ALA A 585 -10.34 -12.78 16.50
N GLU A 586 -10.02 -12.56 17.79
CA GLU A 586 -10.39 -11.34 18.49
C GLU A 586 -9.75 -10.10 17.87
N LYS A 587 -8.46 -10.18 17.50
CA LYS A 587 -7.79 -9.07 16.81
C LYS A 587 -8.49 -8.74 15.49
N ALA A 588 -8.84 -9.75 14.70
CA ALA A 588 -9.58 -9.58 13.45
C ALA A 588 -10.97 -8.97 13.66
N ALA A 589 -11.71 -9.43 14.67
CA ALA A 589 -13.04 -8.93 14.99
C ALA A 589 -13.02 -7.47 15.51
N ARG A 590 -12.02 -7.11 16.31
CA ARG A 590 -11.82 -5.74 16.81
C ARG A 590 -11.58 -4.73 15.68
N GLU A 591 -11.01 -5.15 14.54
CA GLU A 591 -10.90 -4.29 13.36
C GLU A 591 -12.26 -3.70 12.94
N PHE A 592 -13.36 -4.42 13.22
CA PHE A 592 -14.74 -4.06 12.85
C PHE A 592 -15.61 -3.66 14.04
N SER A 593 -14.98 -3.32 15.18
CA SER A 593 -15.69 -2.95 16.42
C SER A 593 -16.60 -4.06 16.96
N VAL A 594 -16.31 -5.32 16.64
CA VAL A 594 -16.97 -6.47 17.25
C VAL A 594 -16.24 -6.80 18.56
N PRO A 595 -16.94 -6.77 19.72
CA PRO A 595 -16.32 -6.92 21.03
C PRO A 595 -15.87 -8.35 21.34
#